data_AF-A0A2W6NJN1-F1
#
_entry.id   AF-A0A2W6NJN1-F1
#
_cell.length_a   1.000
_cell.length_b   1.000
_cell.length_c   1.000
_cell.angle_alpha   90.00
_cell.angle_beta   90.00
_cell.angle_gamma   90.00
#
_symmetry.space_group_name_H-M   'P 1'
#
loop_
_entity.id
_entity.type
_entity.pdbx_description
1 polymer ?
#
loop_
_entity_poly.entity_id
_entity_poly.type
_entity_poly.pdbx_seq_one_letter_code
_entity_poly.pdbx_strand_id
1 'polypeptide(L)'
;MSHREAGERLLQNAGTLAEKITEKQYRLQPDLMERFGPIGKIRTKEDSRYSLSYLAESVLVKSPSLFTHYISWLKVLLAGYRVSAEDLEVNLQLIKESLEEEFEHPYLEFLLEYLEMGIEATRQSESHRSFIHASLPYGLEAQAYVQHLLHNQRKEAFELLETELDAGASIRDLYRYIFQPAQYEIGRLWQQSEISVGQEHFCTAATQSFISRLYSRWLLQPNQGKRLVAACVGSEQHEIGLRMLTDVFEMEGWDTYYLGANVPNGSIVEAIGLHESDVVAISVTMTYHLHLAKDLIQRIRSHAETAHVKIMVGGYPFNIDKELWRAVGADGYAPGAEEAVAVAERLLIHPVSLDNMSAASESGKG
;
A
#
# COMPACT_ATOMS: atom_id res chain seq x y z
N MET A 1 -28.34 5.30 -6.30
CA MET A 1 -27.48 5.38 -5.09
C MET A 1 -26.40 4.32 -5.22
N SER A 2 -25.14 4.67 -4.94
CA SER A 2 -23.99 3.82 -5.31
C SER A 2 -23.06 3.56 -4.13
N HIS A 3 -22.26 2.49 -4.20
CA HIS A 3 -21.17 2.20 -3.24
C HIS A 3 -20.29 3.44 -3.00
N ARG A 4 -20.08 4.26 -4.04
CA ARG A 4 -19.31 5.50 -3.96
C ARG A 4 -19.87 6.47 -2.93
N GLU A 5 -21.18 6.74 -2.97
CA GLU A 5 -21.82 7.66 -2.03
C GLU A 5 -21.79 7.11 -0.59
N ALA A 6 -21.94 5.79 -0.41
CA ALA A 6 -21.87 5.15 0.89
C ALA A 6 -20.47 5.33 1.52
N GLY A 7 -19.41 5.02 0.77
CA GLY A 7 -18.04 5.16 1.25
C GLY A 7 -17.59 6.61 1.44
N GLU A 8 -17.96 7.55 0.54
CA GLU A 8 -17.67 8.98 0.71
C GLU A 8 -18.30 9.53 2.00
N ARG A 9 -19.57 9.18 2.29
CA ARG A 9 -20.24 9.56 3.53
C ARG A 9 -19.59 8.93 4.76
N LEU A 10 -19.16 7.66 4.67
CA LEU A 10 -18.49 7.00 5.78
C LEU A 10 -17.14 7.65 6.11
N LEU A 11 -16.32 7.97 5.09
CA LEU A 11 -15.06 8.70 5.28
C LEU A 11 -15.27 10.04 5.99
N GLN A 12 -16.27 10.82 5.56
CA GLN A 12 -16.58 12.13 6.15
C GLN A 12 -16.98 12.03 7.63
N ASN A 13 -17.65 10.94 8.02
CA ASN A 13 -18.17 10.74 9.39
C ASN A 13 -17.27 9.87 10.28
N ALA A 14 -16.18 9.30 9.74
CA ALA A 14 -15.35 8.31 10.44
C ALA A 14 -14.81 8.80 11.79
N GLY A 15 -14.42 10.08 11.88
CA GLY A 15 -13.91 10.66 13.12
C GLY A 15 -14.95 10.72 14.25
N THR A 16 -16.17 11.19 13.93
CA THR A 16 -17.27 11.28 14.88
C THR A 16 -17.76 9.91 15.30
N LEU A 17 -17.90 8.98 14.34
CA LEU A 17 -18.28 7.60 14.61
C LEU A 17 -17.27 6.90 15.52
N ALA A 18 -15.97 7.04 15.25
CA ALA A 18 -14.91 6.42 16.05
C ALA A 18 -14.97 6.82 17.53
N GLU A 19 -15.32 8.08 17.83
CA GLU A 19 -15.51 8.56 19.19
C GLU A 19 -16.72 7.89 19.87
N LYS A 20 -17.87 7.85 19.18
CA LYS A 20 -19.09 7.18 19.66
C LYS A 20 -18.85 5.69 19.92
N ILE A 21 -18.18 4.99 19.00
CA ILE A 21 -17.84 3.57 19.10
C ILE A 21 -16.93 3.32 20.29
N THR A 22 -15.90 4.15 20.48
CA THR A 22 -14.97 4.02 21.61
C THR A 22 -15.68 4.17 22.95
N GLU A 23 -16.59 5.15 23.08
CA GLU A 23 -17.37 5.32 24.30
C GLU A 23 -18.32 4.14 24.56
N LYS A 24 -18.93 3.58 23.51
CA LYS A 24 -19.74 2.35 23.63
C LYS A 24 -18.88 1.18 24.09
N GLN A 25 -17.69 0.99 23.50
CA GLN A 25 -16.82 -0.14 23.83
C GLN A 25 -16.34 -0.10 25.28
N TYR A 26 -15.88 1.06 25.76
CA TYR A 26 -15.43 1.20 27.15
C TYR A 26 -16.57 1.11 28.18
N ARG A 27 -17.82 1.31 27.76
CA ARG A 27 -19.00 1.03 28.60
C ARG A 27 -19.33 -0.47 28.64
N LEU A 28 -19.17 -1.16 27.51
CA LEU A 28 -19.46 -2.59 27.38
C LEU A 28 -18.36 -3.46 28.00
N GLN A 29 -17.10 -3.04 27.86
CA GLN A 29 -15.90 -3.72 28.36
C GLN A 29 -15.13 -2.77 29.32
N PRO A 30 -15.65 -2.53 30.55
CA PRO A 30 -15.03 -1.60 31.49
C PRO A 30 -13.60 -2.03 31.91
N ASP A 31 -13.27 -3.32 31.80
CA ASP A 31 -11.94 -3.88 32.08
C ASP A 31 -10.86 -3.32 31.12
N LEU A 32 -11.22 -2.82 29.93
CA LEU A 32 -10.26 -2.19 29.00
C LEU A 32 -9.54 -0.99 29.63
N MET A 33 -10.20 -0.27 30.55
CA MET A 33 -9.58 0.83 31.28
C MET A 33 -8.53 0.32 32.27
N GLU A 34 -8.77 -0.82 32.91
CA GLU A 34 -7.80 -1.46 33.80
C GLU A 34 -6.62 -2.04 33.00
N ARG A 35 -6.89 -2.64 31.84
CA ARG A 35 -5.89 -3.28 30.98
C ARG A 35 -4.99 -2.29 30.24
N PHE A 36 -5.53 -1.17 29.77
CA PHE A 36 -4.82 -0.27 28.84
C PHE A 36 -4.83 1.21 29.23
N GLY A 37 -5.60 1.57 30.26
CA GLY A 37 -5.67 2.94 30.78
C GLY A 37 -6.15 3.99 29.77
N PRO A 38 -5.93 5.28 30.06
CA PRO A 38 -6.35 6.38 29.20
C PRO A 38 -5.71 6.37 27.81
N ILE A 39 -4.46 5.92 27.71
CA ILE A 39 -3.74 5.81 26.43
C ILE A 39 -4.38 4.74 25.56
N GLY A 40 -4.79 3.60 26.15
CA GLY A 40 -5.56 2.58 25.46
C GLY A 40 -6.81 3.16 24.80
N LYS A 41 -7.56 4.00 25.52
CA LYS A 41 -8.79 4.60 25.01
C LYS A 41 -8.54 5.50 23.79
N ILE A 42 -7.45 6.26 23.81
CA ILE A 42 -7.03 7.10 22.68
C ILE A 42 -6.71 6.22 21.47
N ARG A 43 -5.94 5.13 21.66
CA ARG A 43 -5.59 4.19 20.59
C ARG A 43 -6.80 3.46 20.03
N THR A 44 -7.73 3.01 20.86
CA THR A 44 -9.00 2.40 20.42
C THR A 44 -9.78 3.34 19.51
N LYS A 45 -9.81 4.65 19.81
CA LYS A 45 -10.42 5.66 18.92
C LYS A 45 -9.68 5.76 17.59
N GLU A 46 -8.35 5.75 17.61
CA GLU A 46 -7.55 5.77 16.38
C GLU A 46 -7.78 4.51 15.52
N ASP A 47 -7.76 3.33 16.13
CA ASP A 47 -8.00 2.05 15.46
C ASP A 47 -9.41 1.95 14.88
N SER A 48 -10.42 2.46 15.61
CA SER A 48 -11.80 2.55 15.13
C SER A 48 -11.89 3.48 13.91
N ARG A 49 -11.20 4.62 13.95
CA ARG A 49 -11.16 5.57 12.81
C ARG A 49 -10.47 4.94 11.59
N TYR A 50 -9.36 4.23 11.79
CA TYR A 50 -8.70 3.51 10.70
C TYR A 50 -9.61 2.43 10.13
N SER A 51 -10.25 1.62 10.97
CA SER A 51 -11.17 0.56 10.52
C SER A 51 -12.32 1.11 9.67
N LEU A 52 -12.93 2.23 10.09
CA LEU A 52 -13.95 2.93 9.31
C LEU A 52 -13.40 3.45 7.97
N SER A 53 -12.16 3.96 7.96
CA SER A 53 -11.51 4.47 6.73
C SER A 53 -11.19 3.34 5.75
N TYR A 54 -10.65 2.21 6.23
CA TYR A 54 -10.42 1.01 5.43
C TYR A 54 -11.73 0.44 4.87
N LEU A 55 -12.78 0.39 5.68
CA LEU A 55 -14.11 -0.07 5.25
C LEU A 55 -14.64 0.83 4.12
N ALA A 56 -14.65 2.14 4.36
CA ALA A 56 -15.15 3.12 3.40
C ALA A 56 -14.44 3.04 2.04
N GLU A 57 -13.12 2.88 2.07
CA GLU A 57 -12.27 2.81 0.88
C GLU A 57 -12.46 1.52 0.10
N SER A 58 -12.57 0.40 0.82
CA SER A 58 -12.88 -0.90 0.22
C SER A 58 -14.24 -0.86 -0.50
N VAL A 59 -15.23 -0.19 0.09
CA VAL A 59 -16.55 0.03 -0.52
C VAL A 59 -16.45 0.97 -1.73
N LEU A 60 -15.71 2.08 -1.63
CA LEU A 60 -15.52 3.06 -2.70
C LEU A 60 -14.98 2.43 -3.99
N VAL A 61 -14.02 1.53 -3.85
CA VAL A 61 -13.35 0.84 -4.96
C VAL A 61 -13.97 -0.52 -5.28
N LYS A 62 -15.00 -0.92 -4.54
CA LYS A 62 -15.73 -2.19 -4.69
C LYS A 62 -14.86 -3.44 -4.55
N SER A 63 -13.95 -3.42 -3.58
CA SER A 63 -13.01 -4.50 -3.34
C SER A 63 -13.10 -4.99 -1.89
N PRO A 64 -13.94 -6.00 -1.60
CA PRO A 64 -14.12 -6.49 -0.23
C PRO A 64 -12.87 -7.16 0.34
N SER A 65 -12.01 -7.70 -0.54
CA SER A 65 -10.74 -8.29 -0.14
C SER A 65 -9.83 -7.30 0.58
N LEU A 66 -9.87 -6.01 0.24
CA LEU A 66 -9.05 -5.00 0.90
C LEU A 66 -9.40 -4.86 2.39
N PHE A 67 -10.69 -4.91 2.72
CA PHE A 67 -11.14 -4.82 4.11
C PHE A 67 -10.83 -6.10 4.88
N THR A 68 -11.08 -7.28 4.30
CA THR A 68 -10.81 -8.56 4.99
C THR A 68 -9.32 -8.74 5.24
N HIS A 69 -8.44 -8.39 4.29
CA HIS A 69 -6.99 -8.43 4.50
C HIS A 69 -6.55 -7.46 5.60
N TYR A 70 -7.13 -6.26 5.66
CA TYR A 70 -6.87 -5.31 6.74
C TYR A 70 -7.28 -5.88 8.11
N ILE A 71 -8.46 -6.50 8.24
CA ILE A 71 -8.91 -7.06 9.51
C ILE A 71 -8.03 -8.23 9.96
N SER A 72 -7.67 -9.15 9.05
CA SER A 72 -6.71 -10.21 9.35
C SER A 72 -5.36 -9.64 9.80
N TRP A 73 -4.88 -8.59 9.13
CA TRP A 73 -3.63 -7.92 9.50
C TRP A 73 -3.71 -7.27 10.88
N LEU A 74 -4.79 -6.53 11.15
CA LEU A 74 -5.04 -5.83 12.40
C LEU A 74 -5.15 -6.80 13.57
N LYS A 75 -5.81 -7.94 13.39
CA LYS A 75 -5.95 -8.96 14.44
C LYS A 75 -4.60 -9.46 14.96
N VAL A 76 -3.67 -9.74 14.06
CA VAL A 76 -2.30 -10.17 14.42
C VAL A 76 -1.56 -9.05 15.16
N LEU A 77 -1.66 -7.81 14.66
CA LEU A 77 -1.04 -6.65 15.31
C LEU A 77 -1.55 -6.47 16.74
N LEU A 78 -2.87 -6.47 16.91
CA LEU A 78 -3.53 -6.24 18.19
C LEU A 78 -3.22 -7.35 19.22
N ALA A 79 -3.08 -8.59 18.78
CA ALA A 79 -2.64 -9.69 19.64
C ALA A 79 -1.26 -9.40 20.28
N GLY A 80 -0.35 -8.80 19.52
CA GLY A 80 0.95 -8.32 20.00
C GLY A 80 0.86 -7.25 21.10
N TYR A 81 -0.26 -6.53 21.19
CA TYR A 81 -0.57 -5.56 22.25
C TYR A 81 -1.51 -6.11 23.32
N ARG A 82 -1.73 -7.43 23.37
CA ARG A 82 -2.64 -8.12 24.31
C ARG A 82 -4.12 -7.72 24.18
N VAL A 83 -4.50 -7.23 23.01
CA VAL A 83 -5.90 -7.03 22.61
C VAL A 83 -6.32 -8.32 21.90
N SER A 84 -7.38 -8.96 22.40
CA SER A 84 -7.80 -10.27 21.90
C SER A 84 -8.60 -10.16 20.61
N ALA A 85 -8.74 -11.27 19.88
CA ALA A 85 -9.63 -11.35 18.73
C ALA A 85 -11.09 -11.04 19.11
N GLU A 86 -11.49 -11.39 20.34
CA GLU A 86 -12.82 -11.08 20.88
C GLU A 86 -12.99 -9.57 21.11
N ASP A 87 -11.96 -8.88 21.65
CA ASP A 87 -12.00 -7.42 21.80
C ASP A 87 -12.15 -6.70 20.45
N LEU A 88 -11.49 -7.23 19.40
CA LEU A 88 -11.63 -6.71 18.03
C LEU A 88 -13.03 -7.01 17.44
N GLU A 89 -13.54 -8.23 17.62
CA GLU A 89 -14.89 -8.60 17.16
C GLU A 89 -15.97 -7.73 17.83
N VAL A 90 -15.84 -7.46 19.13
CA VAL A 90 -16.72 -6.51 19.85
C VAL A 90 -16.65 -5.12 19.24
N ASN A 91 -15.45 -4.60 18.94
CA ASN A 91 -15.31 -3.30 18.28
C ASN A 91 -15.99 -3.26 16.90
N LEU A 92 -15.82 -4.29 16.07
CA LEU A 92 -16.46 -4.39 14.76
C LEU A 92 -17.98 -4.51 14.86
N GLN A 93 -18.50 -5.20 15.87
CA GLN A 93 -19.93 -5.27 16.13
C GLN A 93 -20.50 -3.92 16.57
N LEU A 94 -19.75 -3.13 17.35
CA LEU A 94 -20.12 -1.76 17.71
C LEU A 94 -20.03 -0.79 16.52
N ILE A 95 -19.11 -1.02 15.58
CA ILE A 95 -19.12 -0.34 14.27
C ILE A 95 -20.43 -0.66 13.56
N LYS A 96 -20.81 -1.94 13.44
CA LYS A 96 -22.06 -2.36 12.79
C LYS A 96 -23.28 -1.65 13.38
N GLU A 97 -23.45 -1.71 14.70
CA GLU A 97 -24.56 -1.03 15.39
C GLU A 97 -24.55 0.48 15.14
N SER A 98 -23.37 1.11 15.15
CA SER A 98 -23.26 2.56 14.92
C SER A 98 -23.55 2.95 13.47
N LEU A 99 -23.30 2.07 12.50
CA LEU A 99 -23.71 2.27 11.11
C LEU A 99 -25.22 2.14 10.95
N GLU A 100 -25.84 1.14 11.58
CA GLU A 100 -27.29 0.93 11.57
C GLU A 100 -28.06 2.12 12.18
N GLU A 101 -27.47 2.81 13.16
CA GLU A 101 -28.04 4.02 13.78
C GLU A 101 -27.93 5.28 12.90
N GLU A 102 -26.91 5.39 12.04
CA GLU A 102 -26.51 6.64 11.38
C GLU A 102 -26.72 6.63 9.85
N PHE A 103 -26.87 5.45 9.25
CA PHE A 103 -27.04 5.29 7.81
C PHE A 103 -28.37 4.63 7.47
N GLU A 104 -29.07 5.20 6.49
CA GLU A 104 -30.31 4.64 5.95
C GLU A 104 -30.05 3.73 4.75
N HIS A 105 -31.04 2.88 4.42
CA HIS A 105 -31.03 2.12 3.17
C HIS A 105 -31.07 3.05 1.94
N PRO A 106 -30.37 2.71 0.85
CA PRO A 106 -29.58 1.49 0.62
C PRO A 106 -28.09 1.63 1.00
N TYR A 107 -27.65 2.78 1.53
CA TYR A 107 -26.22 3.00 1.84
C TYR A 107 -25.71 2.02 2.90
N LEU A 108 -26.55 1.74 3.90
CA LEU A 108 -26.25 0.80 4.96
C LEU A 108 -25.89 -0.60 4.43
N GLU A 109 -26.65 -1.12 3.45
CA GLU A 109 -26.42 -2.46 2.89
C GLU A 109 -25.01 -2.60 2.29
N PHE A 110 -24.55 -1.59 1.54
CA PHE A 110 -23.22 -1.62 0.94
C PHE A 110 -22.08 -1.63 1.99
N LEU A 111 -22.30 -0.98 3.14
CA LEU A 111 -21.31 -0.96 4.22
C LEU A 111 -21.32 -2.27 5.02
N LEU A 112 -22.52 -2.78 5.34
CA LEU A 112 -22.68 -3.99 6.13
C LEU A 112 -22.16 -5.23 5.40
N GLU A 113 -22.36 -5.33 4.08
CA GLU A 113 -21.83 -6.44 3.26
C GLU A 113 -20.31 -6.62 3.48
N TYR A 114 -19.56 -5.53 3.47
CA TYR A 114 -18.10 -5.56 3.61
C TYR A 114 -17.69 -5.76 5.08
N LEU A 115 -18.40 -5.09 5.99
CA LEU A 115 -18.13 -5.20 7.42
C LEU A 115 -18.34 -6.63 7.95
N GLU A 116 -19.40 -7.29 7.52
CA GLU A 116 -19.70 -8.68 7.91
C GLU A 116 -18.62 -9.66 7.41
N MET A 117 -18.10 -9.45 6.19
CA MET A 117 -16.96 -10.22 5.70
C MET A 117 -15.70 -10.00 6.56
N GLY A 118 -15.47 -8.76 7.02
CA GLY A 118 -14.38 -8.44 7.94
C GLY A 118 -14.55 -9.09 9.32
N ILE A 119 -15.78 -9.08 9.87
CA ILE A 119 -16.11 -9.78 11.13
C ILE A 119 -15.84 -11.28 10.98
N GLU A 120 -16.26 -11.91 9.89
CA GLU A 120 -15.99 -13.33 9.68
C GLU A 120 -14.48 -13.61 9.57
N ALA A 121 -13.69 -12.69 9.02
CA ALA A 121 -12.23 -12.82 8.94
C ALA A 121 -11.56 -12.85 10.33
N THR A 122 -12.18 -12.31 11.39
CA THR A 122 -11.60 -12.41 12.74
C THR A 122 -11.57 -13.84 13.28
N ARG A 123 -12.46 -14.71 12.78
CA ARG A 123 -12.62 -16.10 13.21
C ARG A 123 -11.68 -17.07 12.49
N GLN A 124 -11.08 -16.64 11.39
CA GLN A 124 -10.18 -17.44 10.58
C GLN A 124 -8.77 -17.45 11.18
N SER A 125 -8.03 -18.55 11.03
CA SER A 125 -6.62 -18.60 11.45
C SER A 125 -5.69 -17.96 10.42
N GLU A 126 -4.77 -17.13 10.87
CA GLU A 126 -3.77 -16.50 10.01
C GLU A 126 -2.57 -17.40 9.73
N SER A 127 -2.01 -17.24 8.54
CA SER A 127 -0.71 -17.80 8.22
C SER A 127 0.39 -16.88 8.72
N HIS A 128 1.26 -17.41 9.58
CA HIS A 128 2.45 -16.71 10.07
C HIS A 128 3.73 -17.14 9.33
N ARG A 129 3.59 -17.52 8.06
CA ARG A 129 4.73 -18.00 7.26
C ARG A 129 5.67 -16.83 6.96
N SER A 130 6.97 -17.08 7.13
CA SER A 130 8.02 -16.16 6.72
C SER A 130 7.93 -15.85 5.23
N PHE A 131 8.26 -14.62 4.84
CA PHE A 131 8.39 -14.24 3.43
C PHE A 131 9.70 -14.73 2.79
N ILE A 132 10.60 -15.32 3.59
CA ILE A 132 11.90 -15.79 3.14
C ILE A 132 12.03 -17.30 3.38
N HIS A 133 12.31 -18.04 2.31
CA HIS A 133 12.51 -19.48 2.36
C HIS A 133 13.81 -19.87 1.67
N ALA A 134 14.53 -20.82 2.24
CA ALA A 134 15.80 -21.32 1.69
C ALA A 134 15.69 -21.90 0.26
N SER A 135 14.47 -22.28 -0.17
CA SER A 135 14.22 -22.77 -1.53
C SER A 135 14.05 -21.67 -2.58
N LEU A 136 13.94 -20.40 -2.18
CA LEU A 136 13.85 -19.27 -3.10
C LEU A 136 15.25 -18.88 -3.60
N PRO A 137 15.36 -18.26 -4.79
CA PRO A 137 16.59 -17.60 -5.21
C PRO A 137 17.07 -16.64 -4.11
N TYR A 138 18.37 -16.70 -3.79
CA TYR A 138 18.99 -15.93 -2.70
C TYR A 138 18.32 -16.07 -1.32
N GLY A 139 17.59 -17.18 -1.09
CA GLY A 139 16.78 -17.34 0.11
C GLY A 139 17.60 -17.45 1.40
N LEU A 140 18.78 -18.08 1.35
CA LEU A 140 19.68 -18.18 2.51
C LEU A 140 20.35 -16.83 2.80
N GLU A 141 20.73 -16.13 1.75
CA GLU A 141 21.36 -14.82 1.77
C GLU A 141 20.39 -13.77 2.32
N ALA A 142 19.11 -13.83 1.91
CA ALA A 142 18.04 -12.99 2.43
C ALA A 142 17.78 -13.24 3.93
N GLN A 143 17.79 -14.51 4.37
CA GLN A 143 17.67 -14.83 5.81
C GLN A 143 18.86 -14.27 6.59
N ALA A 144 20.08 -14.51 6.11
CA ALA A 144 21.30 -14.02 6.74
C ALA A 144 21.32 -12.48 6.80
N TYR A 145 20.91 -11.80 5.72
CA TYR A 145 20.80 -10.35 5.65
C TYR A 145 19.87 -9.79 6.74
N VAL A 146 18.64 -10.31 6.87
CA VAL A 146 17.70 -9.90 7.92
C VAL A 146 18.28 -10.17 9.29
N GLN A 147 18.86 -11.35 9.52
CA GLN A 147 19.46 -11.70 10.81
C GLN A 147 20.60 -10.75 11.20
N HIS A 148 21.51 -10.41 10.27
CA HIS A 148 22.58 -9.45 10.54
C HIS A 148 22.01 -8.08 10.93
N LEU A 149 21.00 -7.57 10.22
CA LEU A 149 20.39 -6.28 10.58
C LEU A 149 19.72 -6.32 11.95
N LEU A 150 18.97 -7.38 12.28
CA LEU A 150 18.31 -7.51 13.59
C LEU A 150 19.31 -7.59 14.75
N HIS A 151 20.51 -8.09 14.51
CA HIS A 151 21.62 -8.13 15.49
C HIS A 151 22.52 -6.88 15.44
N ASN A 152 22.12 -5.82 14.74
CA ASN A 152 22.91 -4.58 14.57
C ASN A 152 24.29 -4.81 13.91
N GLN A 153 24.41 -5.86 13.10
CA GLN A 153 25.62 -6.24 12.35
C GLN A 153 25.56 -5.68 10.93
N ARG A 154 25.46 -4.35 10.82
CA ARG A 154 25.28 -3.66 9.53
C ARG A 154 26.46 -3.90 8.57
N LYS A 155 27.67 -4.02 9.10
CA LYS A 155 28.87 -4.23 8.30
C LYS A 155 28.79 -5.60 7.60
N GLU A 156 28.46 -6.64 8.35
CA GLU A 156 28.32 -8.02 7.89
C GLU A 156 27.17 -8.14 6.88
N ALA A 157 26.04 -7.49 7.15
CA ALA A 157 24.93 -7.41 6.21
C ALA A 157 25.36 -6.81 4.86
N PHE A 158 26.20 -5.78 4.87
CA PHE A 158 26.68 -5.12 3.65
C PHE A 158 27.77 -5.92 2.94
N GLU A 159 28.68 -6.55 3.69
CA GLU A 159 29.71 -7.44 3.13
C GLU A 159 29.09 -8.65 2.43
N LEU A 160 28.00 -9.20 2.96
CA LEU A 160 27.22 -10.25 2.31
C LEU A 160 26.71 -9.79 0.94
N LEU A 161 26.09 -8.61 0.86
CA LEU A 161 25.55 -8.10 -0.40
C LEU A 161 26.63 -7.80 -1.43
N GLU A 162 27.78 -7.25 -1.00
CA GLU A 162 28.92 -7.01 -1.89
C GLU A 162 29.51 -8.34 -2.39
N THR A 163 29.56 -9.38 -1.54
CA THR A 163 30.02 -10.72 -1.94
C THR A 163 29.12 -11.30 -3.03
N GLU A 164 27.79 -11.16 -2.91
CA GLU A 164 26.87 -11.62 -3.94
C GLU A 164 27.04 -10.86 -5.27
N LEU A 165 27.27 -9.54 -5.20
CA LEU A 165 27.55 -8.73 -6.39
C LEU A 165 28.88 -9.14 -7.05
N ASP A 166 29.92 -9.40 -6.27
CA ASP A 166 31.23 -9.87 -6.76
C ASP A 166 31.13 -11.29 -7.35
N ALA A 167 30.20 -12.11 -6.84
CA ALA A 167 29.88 -13.43 -7.38
C ALA A 167 29.01 -13.38 -8.66
N GLY A 168 28.58 -12.19 -9.09
CA GLY A 168 27.86 -11.96 -10.34
C GLY A 168 26.34 -11.79 -10.19
N ALA A 169 25.81 -11.68 -8.97
CA ALA A 169 24.42 -11.28 -8.77
C ALA A 169 24.19 -9.89 -9.36
N SER A 170 23.05 -9.70 -10.01
CA SER A 170 22.66 -8.37 -10.49
C SER A 170 22.04 -7.54 -9.35
N ILE A 171 22.00 -6.22 -9.53
CA ILE A 171 21.29 -5.34 -8.58
C ILE A 171 19.78 -5.67 -8.56
N ARG A 172 19.24 -6.10 -9.71
CA ARG A 172 17.86 -6.59 -9.82
C ARG A 172 17.63 -7.81 -8.95
N ASP A 173 18.59 -8.73 -8.91
CA ASP A 173 18.53 -9.91 -8.04
C ASP A 173 18.51 -9.50 -6.57
N LEU A 174 19.38 -8.57 -6.15
CA LEU A 174 19.35 -8.06 -4.77
C LEU A 174 17.99 -7.44 -4.42
N TYR A 175 17.42 -6.63 -5.31
CA TYR A 175 16.13 -5.98 -5.07
C TYR A 175 15.00 -6.99 -4.97
N ARG A 176 14.90 -7.89 -5.96
CA ARG A 176 13.78 -8.84 -6.11
C ARG A 176 13.84 -9.97 -5.08
N TYR A 177 15.03 -10.48 -4.78
CA TYR A 177 15.21 -11.71 -4.02
C TYR A 177 15.74 -11.51 -2.60
N ILE A 178 16.36 -10.36 -2.30
CA ILE A 178 16.86 -10.05 -0.95
C ILE A 178 16.08 -8.92 -0.32
N PHE A 179 16.10 -7.71 -0.89
CA PHE A 179 15.51 -6.53 -0.22
C PHE A 179 14.00 -6.59 -0.14
N GLN A 180 13.29 -6.90 -1.23
CA GLN A 180 11.84 -6.98 -1.19
C GLN A 180 11.34 -8.04 -0.19
N PRO A 181 11.83 -9.31 -0.21
CA PRO A 181 11.46 -10.29 0.81
C PRO A 181 11.88 -9.88 2.22
N ALA A 182 13.04 -9.26 2.40
CA ALA A 182 13.49 -8.76 3.69
C ALA A 182 12.54 -7.70 4.26
N GLN A 183 12.09 -6.74 3.45
CA GLN A 183 11.16 -5.70 3.89
C GLN A 183 9.81 -6.28 4.32
N TYR A 184 9.28 -7.26 3.56
CA TYR A 184 8.06 -7.97 3.97
C TYR A 184 8.25 -8.78 5.26
N GLU A 185 9.40 -9.43 5.42
CA GLU A 185 9.69 -10.20 6.62
C GLU A 185 9.86 -9.32 7.85
N ILE A 186 10.58 -8.21 7.73
CA ILE A 186 10.71 -7.21 8.80
C ILE A 186 9.31 -6.69 9.20
N GLY A 187 8.46 -6.38 8.22
CA GLY A 187 7.07 -5.97 8.47
C GLY A 187 6.26 -7.04 9.20
N ARG A 188 6.40 -8.32 8.83
CA ARG A 188 5.76 -9.45 9.51
C ARG A 188 6.21 -9.58 10.96
N LEU A 189 7.51 -9.55 11.19
CA LEU A 189 8.10 -9.65 12.53
C LEU A 189 7.64 -8.49 13.42
N TRP A 190 7.55 -7.27 12.87
CA TRP A 190 7.03 -6.11 13.58
C TRP A 190 5.55 -6.27 13.91
N GLN A 191 4.74 -6.68 12.93
CA GLN A 191 3.31 -6.93 13.12
C GLN A 191 3.05 -7.95 14.24
N GLN A 192 3.92 -8.96 14.40
CA GLN A 192 3.79 -9.98 15.43
C GLN A 192 4.44 -9.60 16.77
N SER A 193 4.90 -8.37 16.91
CA SER A 193 5.64 -7.89 18.08
C SER A 193 6.92 -8.72 18.38
N GLU A 194 7.50 -9.38 17.37
CA GLU A 194 8.79 -10.07 17.48
C GLU A 194 9.96 -9.08 17.45
N ILE A 195 9.77 -7.94 16.78
CA ILE A 195 10.71 -6.82 16.75
C ILE A 195 10.00 -5.50 17.09
N SER A 196 10.76 -4.55 17.65
CA SER A 196 10.25 -3.21 17.91
C SER A 196 10.16 -2.36 16.63
N VAL A 197 9.33 -1.32 16.67
CA VAL A 197 9.30 -0.29 15.61
C VAL A 197 10.68 0.35 15.38
N GLY A 198 11.51 0.48 16.42
CA GLY A 198 12.88 0.98 16.29
C GLY A 198 13.79 0.04 15.49
N GLN A 199 13.62 -1.28 15.64
CA GLN A 199 14.35 -2.27 14.85
C GLN A 199 13.88 -2.30 13.40
N GLU A 200 12.57 -2.19 13.15
CA GLU A 200 12.03 -2.03 11.79
C GLU A 200 12.69 -0.82 11.11
N HIS A 201 12.59 0.37 11.73
CA HIS A 201 13.19 1.59 11.18
C HIS A 201 14.70 1.46 10.94
N PHE A 202 15.43 0.82 11.85
CA PHE A 202 16.86 0.57 11.68
C PHE A 202 17.12 -0.28 10.43
N CYS A 203 16.39 -1.38 10.25
CA CYS A 203 16.57 -2.28 9.11
C CYS A 203 16.22 -1.58 7.79
N THR A 204 15.11 -0.84 7.76
CA THR A 204 14.67 -0.05 6.59
C THR A 204 15.71 1.01 6.22
N ALA A 205 16.21 1.78 7.20
CA ALA A 205 17.24 2.80 6.97
C ALA A 205 18.60 2.21 6.55
N ALA A 206 18.98 1.05 7.08
CA ALA A 206 20.18 0.34 6.65
C ALA A 206 20.06 -0.12 5.19
N THR A 207 18.89 -0.64 4.79
CA THR A 207 18.61 -1.05 3.41
C THR A 207 18.68 0.17 2.47
N GLN A 208 18.00 1.27 2.79
CA GLN A 208 18.05 2.52 2.00
C GLN A 208 19.48 3.05 1.82
N SER A 209 20.29 2.97 2.88
CA SER A 209 21.69 3.40 2.81
C SER A 209 22.51 2.53 1.87
N PHE A 210 22.23 1.23 1.79
CA PHE A 210 22.92 0.34 0.84
C PHE A 210 22.45 0.62 -0.59
N ILE A 211 21.15 0.77 -0.82
CA ILE A 211 20.60 1.17 -2.13
C ILE A 211 21.30 2.43 -2.65
N SER A 212 21.48 3.44 -1.80
CA SER A 212 22.16 4.68 -2.16
C SER A 212 23.62 4.48 -2.61
N ARG A 213 24.32 3.46 -2.08
CA ARG A 213 25.70 3.12 -2.50
C ARG A 213 25.75 2.47 -3.88
N LEU A 214 24.66 1.86 -4.33
CA LEU A 214 24.63 1.17 -5.62
C LEU A 214 24.47 2.16 -6.79
N TYR A 215 24.01 3.38 -6.54
CA TYR A 215 23.65 4.38 -7.57
C TYR A 215 24.73 4.61 -8.64
N SER A 216 26.01 4.65 -8.25
CA SER A 216 27.12 4.84 -9.20
C SER A 216 27.29 3.71 -10.21
N ARG A 217 26.64 2.56 -10.02
CA ARG A 217 26.81 1.38 -10.88
C ARG A 217 25.95 1.41 -12.16
N TRP A 218 24.90 2.23 -12.23
CA TRP A 218 24.04 2.35 -13.42
C TRP A 218 23.88 3.77 -13.96
N LEU A 219 24.47 4.78 -13.30
CA LEU A 219 24.49 6.18 -13.73
C LEU A 219 25.07 6.43 -15.15
N LEU A 220 25.71 5.42 -15.76
CA LEU A 220 26.33 5.52 -17.08
C LEU A 220 25.41 5.10 -18.24
N GLN A 221 24.17 4.70 -17.96
CA GLN A 221 23.25 4.29 -19.02
C GLN A 221 22.83 5.49 -19.88
N PRO A 222 22.92 5.40 -21.23
CA PRO A 222 22.48 6.47 -22.10
C PRO A 222 20.96 6.63 -22.04
N ASN A 223 20.52 7.87 -21.81
CA ASN A 223 19.11 8.25 -21.78
C ASN A 223 18.42 7.88 -23.12
N GLN A 224 17.31 7.13 -23.04
CA GLN A 224 16.51 6.68 -24.18
C GLN A 224 15.42 7.67 -24.59
N GLY A 225 15.41 8.87 -23.99
CA GLY A 225 14.42 9.92 -24.23
C GLY A 225 13.07 9.69 -23.54
N LYS A 226 12.98 8.72 -22.61
CA LYS A 226 11.75 8.37 -21.88
C LYS A 226 11.84 8.89 -20.45
N ARG A 227 10.76 9.51 -19.97
CA ARG A 227 10.74 10.23 -18.69
C ARG A 227 9.70 9.67 -17.73
N LEU A 228 10.09 9.46 -16.48
CA LEU A 228 9.24 8.93 -15.41
C LEU A 228 9.22 9.89 -14.21
N VAL A 229 8.04 10.29 -13.75
CA VAL A 229 7.85 10.88 -12.42
C VAL A 229 7.33 9.79 -11.48
N ALA A 230 7.97 9.62 -10.32
CA ALA A 230 7.64 8.58 -9.35
C ALA A 230 7.35 9.20 -7.97
N ALA A 231 6.16 8.94 -7.41
CA ALA A 231 5.77 9.48 -6.10
C ALA A 231 4.88 8.53 -5.27
N CYS A 232 5.03 8.60 -3.96
CA CYS A 232 4.05 8.08 -3.00
C CYS A 232 2.98 9.15 -2.74
N VAL A 233 1.70 8.76 -2.76
CA VAL A 233 0.60 9.72 -2.71
C VAL A 233 0.40 10.33 -1.33
N GLY A 234 0.17 11.65 -1.29
CA GLY A 234 -0.38 12.33 -0.13
C GLY A 234 0.47 12.14 1.12
N SER A 235 -0.02 11.39 2.11
CA SER A 235 0.65 11.12 3.39
C SER A 235 1.40 9.78 3.45
N GLU A 236 1.52 9.07 2.33
CA GLU A 236 2.18 7.77 2.25
C GLU A 236 3.69 7.87 2.51
N GLN A 237 4.20 7.08 3.47
CA GLN A 237 5.60 7.09 3.90
C GLN A 237 6.42 5.91 3.34
N HIS A 238 5.76 4.89 2.81
CA HIS A 238 6.40 3.63 2.43
C HIS A 238 7.02 3.70 1.03
N GLU A 239 8.19 4.32 0.92
CA GLU A 239 8.80 4.66 -0.37
C GLU A 239 9.83 3.66 -0.91
N ILE A 240 10.31 2.69 -0.12
CA ILE A 240 11.43 1.82 -0.53
C ILE A 240 11.13 1.01 -1.80
N GLY A 241 9.89 0.53 -1.96
CA GLY A 241 9.45 -0.18 -3.16
C GLY A 241 9.45 0.71 -4.39
N LEU A 242 9.00 1.97 -4.24
CA LEU A 242 9.02 2.96 -5.30
C LEU A 242 10.46 3.37 -5.67
N ARG A 243 11.36 3.45 -4.69
CA ARG A 243 12.77 3.71 -4.93
C ARG A 243 13.41 2.61 -5.76
N MET A 244 13.23 1.34 -5.37
CA MET A 244 13.72 0.19 -6.15
C MET A 244 13.14 0.16 -7.57
N LEU A 245 11.86 0.52 -7.74
CA LEU A 245 11.24 0.67 -9.05
C LEU A 245 11.94 1.74 -9.87
N THR A 246 12.19 2.91 -9.28
CA THR A 246 12.79 4.04 -9.98
C THR A 246 14.23 3.73 -10.42
N ASP A 247 15.03 3.13 -9.53
CA ASP A 247 16.39 2.67 -9.85
C ASP A 247 16.38 1.65 -11.01
N VAL A 248 15.38 0.76 -11.08
CA VAL A 248 15.22 -0.21 -12.19
C VAL A 248 14.85 0.46 -13.51
N PHE A 249 14.10 1.55 -13.50
CA PHE A 249 13.81 2.35 -14.70
C PHE A 249 15.06 3.08 -15.20
N GLU A 250 15.86 3.65 -14.30
CA GLU A 250 17.15 4.26 -14.67
C GLU A 250 18.12 3.25 -15.29
N MET A 251 18.14 2.00 -14.78
CA MET A 251 18.93 0.91 -15.38
C MET A 251 18.50 0.58 -16.81
N GLU A 252 17.24 0.86 -17.18
CA GLU A 252 16.69 0.71 -18.53
C GLU A 252 16.82 1.99 -19.37
N GLY A 253 17.56 2.99 -18.87
CA GLY A 253 17.86 4.24 -19.58
C GLY A 253 16.72 5.27 -19.56
N TRP A 254 15.76 5.14 -18.63
CA TRP A 254 14.75 6.18 -18.39
C TRP A 254 15.35 7.34 -17.58
N ASP A 255 14.93 8.55 -17.90
CA ASP A 255 15.15 9.74 -17.09
C ASP A 255 14.10 9.79 -15.99
N THR A 256 14.51 9.63 -14.74
CA THR A 256 13.56 9.49 -13.64
C THR A 256 13.62 10.68 -12.69
N TYR A 257 12.44 11.12 -12.25
CA TYR A 257 12.27 12.13 -11.22
C TYR A 257 11.54 11.51 -10.02
N TYR A 258 12.36 11.02 -9.09
CA TYR A 258 11.90 10.41 -7.84
C TYR A 258 11.57 11.48 -6.79
N LEU A 259 10.28 11.63 -6.48
CA LEU A 259 9.79 12.58 -5.48
C LEU A 259 9.71 12.00 -4.07
N GLY A 260 9.68 10.66 -3.95
CA GLY A 260 9.67 9.94 -2.67
C GLY A 260 8.34 9.96 -1.93
N ALA A 261 8.43 9.87 -0.60
CA ALA A 261 7.32 9.85 0.35
C ALA A 261 6.62 11.21 0.53
N ASN A 262 5.35 11.15 0.99
CA ASN A 262 4.60 12.28 1.54
C ASN A 262 4.47 13.50 0.61
N VAL A 263 4.24 13.27 -0.68
CA VAL A 263 4.22 14.35 -1.67
C VAL A 263 2.79 14.85 -1.91
N PRO A 264 2.50 16.14 -1.71
CA PRO A 264 1.18 16.69 -2.01
C PRO A 264 0.81 16.54 -3.49
N ASN A 265 -0.45 16.17 -3.78
CA ASN A 265 -0.94 15.94 -5.15
C ASN A 265 -0.65 17.11 -6.11
N GLY A 266 -0.75 18.36 -5.64
CA GLY A 266 -0.45 19.54 -6.46
C GLY A 266 1.01 19.60 -6.92
N SER A 267 1.96 19.27 -6.04
CA SER A 267 3.39 19.24 -6.34
C SER A 267 3.75 18.12 -7.33
N ILE A 268 3.04 16.99 -7.26
CA ILE A 268 3.22 15.90 -8.24
C ILE A 268 2.77 16.37 -9.63
N VAL A 269 1.60 17.01 -9.75
CA VAL A 269 1.09 17.55 -11.02
C VAL A 269 2.05 18.58 -11.62
N GLU A 270 2.59 19.48 -10.79
CA GLU A 270 3.59 20.46 -11.21
C GLU A 270 4.87 19.78 -11.72
N ALA A 271 5.39 18.79 -11.00
CA ALA A 271 6.56 18.03 -11.42
C ALA A 271 6.34 17.31 -12.76
N ILE A 272 5.16 16.74 -12.99
CA ILE A 272 4.82 16.08 -14.26
C ILE A 272 4.93 17.04 -15.43
N GLY A 273 4.40 18.26 -15.29
CA GLY A 273 4.48 19.30 -16.32
C GLY A 273 5.91 19.78 -16.54
N LEU A 274 6.64 20.11 -15.46
CA LEU A 274 8.01 20.64 -15.53
C LEU A 274 9.02 19.64 -16.14
N HIS A 275 8.85 18.35 -15.86
CA HIS A 275 9.72 17.30 -16.40
C HIS A 275 9.27 16.76 -17.76
N GLU A 276 8.11 17.21 -18.28
CA GLU A 276 7.44 16.68 -19.47
C GLU A 276 7.39 15.14 -19.44
N SER A 277 6.86 14.60 -18.34
CA SER A 277 6.93 13.16 -18.07
C SER A 277 6.10 12.33 -19.06
N ASP A 278 6.63 11.22 -19.56
CA ASP A 278 5.87 10.28 -20.39
C ASP A 278 4.98 9.36 -19.54
N VAL A 279 5.50 8.94 -18.38
CA VAL A 279 4.83 8.03 -17.44
C VAL A 279 4.89 8.60 -16.02
N VAL A 280 3.86 8.35 -15.22
CA VAL A 280 3.84 8.59 -13.78
C VAL A 280 3.63 7.27 -13.06
N ALA A 281 4.53 6.93 -12.14
CA ALA A 281 4.39 5.80 -11.23
C ALA A 281 3.90 6.28 -9.85
N ILE A 282 2.72 5.80 -9.47
CA ILE A 282 2.06 6.14 -8.21
C ILE A 282 2.11 4.94 -7.27
N SER A 283 2.74 5.10 -6.10
CA SER A 283 2.78 4.06 -5.07
C SER A 283 1.78 4.31 -3.95
N VAL A 284 1.02 3.27 -3.58
CA VAL A 284 0.09 3.26 -2.45
C VAL A 284 0.30 2.00 -1.63
N THR A 285 0.53 2.15 -0.32
CA THR A 285 0.69 1.01 0.59
C THR A 285 -0.50 0.88 1.52
N MET A 286 -0.99 1.99 2.07
CA MET A 286 -2.16 1.99 2.94
C MET A 286 -3.44 2.14 2.11
N THR A 287 -4.39 1.20 2.24
CA THR A 287 -5.67 1.22 1.50
C THR A 287 -6.43 2.53 1.70
N TYR A 288 -6.36 3.15 2.88
CA TYR A 288 -7.03 4.42 3.11
C TYR A 288 -6.42 5.63 2.39
N HIS A 289 -5.34 5.44 1.63
CA HIS A 289 -4.79 6.45 0.73
C HIS A 289 -5.27 6.27 -0.73
N LEU A 290 -6.12 5.28 -1.04
CA LEU A 290 -6.60 5.05 -2.41
C LEU A 290 -7.39 6.24 -2.97
N HIS A 291 -8.18 6.95 -2.15
CA HIS A 291 -8.82 8.20 -2.58
C HIS A 291 -7.82 9.28 -3.01
N LEU A 292 -6.65 9.37 -2.36
CA LEU A 292 -5.61 10.35 -2.68
C LEU A 292 -5.01 10.05 -4.06
N ALA A 293 -4.78 8.77 -4.36
CA ALA A 293 -4.34 8.34 -5.69
C ALA A 293 -5.41 8.65 -6.75
N LYS A 294 -6.68 8.37 -6.47
CA LYS A 294 -7.79 8.70 -7.38
C LYS A 294 -7.92 10.20 -7.65
N ASP A 295 -7.80 11.03 -6.61
CA ASP A 295 -7.80 12.50 -6.74
C ASP A 295 -6.60 12.98 -7.58
N LEU A 296 -5.41 12.45 -7.33
CA LEU A 296 -4.21 12.75 -8.12
C LEU A 296 -4.43 12.41 -9.60
N ILE A 297 -4.92 11.22 -9.89
CA ILE A 297 -5.21 10.77 -11.27
C ILE A 297 -6.22 11.71 -11.94
N GLN A 298 -7.28 12.09 -11.24
CA GLN A 298 -8.28 13.02 -11.76
C GLN A 298 -7.68 14.40 -12.07
N ARG A 299 -6.77 14.91 -11.22
CA ARG A 299 -6.06 16.16 -11.46
C ARG A 299 -5.12 16.06 -12.65
N ILE A 300 -4.33 14.98 -12.76
CA ILE A 300 -3.45 14.74 -13.92
C ILE A 300 -4.26 14.76 -15.22
N ARG A 301 -5.46 14.15 -15.22
CA ARG A 301 -6.35 14.10 -16.37
C ARG A 301 -7.05 15.43 -16.69
N SER A 302 -7.29 16.29 -15.70
CA SER A 302 -8.00 17.56 -15.88
C SER A 302 -7.10 18.71 -16.35
N HIS A 303 -5.78 18.56 -16.28
CA HIS A 303 -4.81 19.54 -16.76
C HIS A 303 -4.30 19.20 -18.17
N ALA A 304 -4.43 20.14 -19.12
CA ALA A 304 -4.06 19.93 -20.52
C ALA A 304 -2.59 19.51 -20.70
N GLU A 305 -1.69 20.07 -19.89
CA GLU A 305 -0.25 19.77 -19.92
C GLU A 305 0.10 18.38 -19.40
N THR A 306 -0.77 17.73 -18.62
CA THR A 306 -0.49 16.43 -18.02
C THR A 306 -1.46 15.33 -18.46
N ALA A 307 -2.53 15.67 -19.18
CA ALA A 307 -3.59 14.73 -19.55
C ALA A 307 -3.10 13.57 -20.43
N HIS A 308 -2.03 13.80 -21.21
CA HIS A 308 -1.43 12.83 -22.13
C HIS A 308 -0.60 11.74 -21.44
N VAL A 309 -0.13 12.03 -20.21
CA VAL A 309 0.83 11.20 -19.48
C VAL A 309 0.23 9.85 -19.12
N LYS A 310 1.00 8.77 -19.27
CA LYS A 310 0.54 7.44 -18.88
C LYS A 310 0.68 7.24 -17.38
N ILE A 311 -0.36 6.72 -16.75
CA ILE A 311 -0.44 6.59 -15.30
C ILE A 311 -0.36 5.11 -14.94
N MET A 312 0.62 4.76 -14.13
CA MET A 312 0.76 3.45 -13.53
C MET A 312 0.61 3.51 -12.01
N VAL A 313 0.04 2.45 -11.44
CA VAL A 313 -0.11 2.30 -10.00
C VAL A 313 0.52 1.00 -9.51
N GLY A 314 0.97 1.01 -8.26
CA GLY A 314 1.51 -0.18 -7.60
C GLY A 314 1.48 -0.03 -6.08
N GLY A 315 1.96 -1.07 -5.40
CA GLY A 315 1.95 -1.17 -3.94
C GLY A 315 0.86 -2.11 -3.42
N TYR A 316 0.76 -2.22 -2.09
CA TYR A 316 0.12 -3.35 -1.43
C TYR A 316 -1.36 -3.57 -1.80
N PRO A 317 -2.24 -2.55 -1.85
CA PRO A 317 -3.65 -2.74 -2.23
C PRO A 317 -3.82 -3.32 -3.64
N PHE A 318 -2.97 -2.92 -4.59
CA PHE A 318 -3.03 -3.42 -5.97
C PHE A 318 -2.50 -4.87 -6.10
N ASN A 319 -1.68 -5.32 -5.15
CA ASN A 319 -1.27 -6.72 -5.06
C ASN A 319 -2.38 -7.62 -4.49
N ILE A 320 -3.28 -7.08 -3.66
CA ILE A 320 -4.47 -7.77 -3.14
C ILE A 320 -5.53 -7.90 -4.25
N ASP A 321 -5.86 -6.78 -4.89
CA ASP A 321 -6.81 -6.72 -6.00
C ASP A 321 -6.12 -6.18 -7.26
N LYS A 322 -5.79 -7.10 -8.17
CA LYS A 322 -5.05 -6.79 -9.40
C LYS A 322 -5.87 -6.00 -10.42
N GLU A 323 -7.18 -5.85 -10.24
CA GLU A 323 -8.05 -5.09 -11.13
C GLU A 323 -8.34 -3.68 -10.57
N LEU A 324 -7.94 -3.40 -9.33
CA LEU A 324 -8.16 -2.14 -8.60
C LEU A 324 -7.67 -0.89 -9.34
N TRP A 325 -6.64 -1.02 -10.16
CA TRP A 325 -6.10 0.09 -10.95
C TRP A 325 -7.13 0.73 -11.90
N ARG A 326 -8.11 -0.04 -12.36
CA ARG A 326 -9.23 0.48 -13.16
C ARG A 326 -10.18 1.34 -12.34
N ALA A 327 -10.43 0.97 -11.09
CA ALA A 327 -11.33 1.69 -10.19
C ALA A 327 -10.77 3.08 -9.77
N VAL A 328 -9.45 3.20 -9.68
CA VAL A 328 -8.75 4.47 -9.43
C VAL A 328 -8.50 5.28 -10.71
N GLY A 329 -8.68 4.68 -11.90
CA GLY A 329 -8.57 5.36 -13.20
C GLY A 329 -7.16 5.42 -13.78
N ALA A 330 -6.25 4.54 -13.35
CA ALA A 330 -4.91 4.41 -13.94
C ALA A 330 -4.95 3.70 -15.31
N ASP A 331 -3.84 3.76 -16.04
CA ASP A 331 -3.69 3.07 -17.34
C ASP A 331 -3.07 1.67 -17.19
N GLY A 332 -2.39 1.40 -16.07
CA GLY A 332 -1.79 0.10 -15.80
C GLY A 332 -1.40 -0.13 -14.34
N TYR A 333 -1.17 -1.39 -14.02
CA TYR A 333 -0.68 -1.86 -12.73
C TYR A 333 0.54 -2.74 -12.91
N ALA A 334 1.48 -2.66 -11.97
CA ALA A 334 2.60 -3.58 -11.88
C ALA A 334 2.82 -4.08 -10.43
N PRO A 335 3.06 -5.40 -10.25
CA PRO A 335 3.32 -5.99 -8.92
C PRO A 335 4.73 -5.72 -8.39
N GLY A 336 5.64 -5.26 -9.25
CA GLY A 336 7.06 -5.14 -8.96
C GLY A 336 7.78 -4.26 -9.97
N ALA A 337 9.05 -3.95 -9.67
CA ALA A 337 9.88 -3.04 -10.44
C ALA A 337 10.13 -3.50 -11.89
N GLU A 338 10.42 -4.79 -12.09
CA GLU A 338 10.69 -5.32 -13.43
C GLU A 338 9.43 -5.35 -14.30
N GLU A 339 8.32 -5.82 -13.72
CA GLU A 339 7.04 -5.83 -14.41
C GLU A 339 6.58 -4.40 -14.74
N ALA A 340 6.94 -3.42 -13.92
CA ALA A 340 6.61 -2.01 -14.16
C ALA A 340 7.25 -1.45 -15.43
N VAL A 341 8.51 -1.76 -15.72
CA VAL A 341 9.14 -1.35 -16.98
C VAL A 341 8.35 -1.90 -18.17
N ALA A 342 8.01 -3.19 -18.15
CA ALA A 342 7.27 -3.82 -19.24
C ALA A 342 5.86 -3.20 -19.44
N VAL A 343 5.20 -2.80 -18.34
CA VAL A 343 3.92 -2.10 -18.41
C VAL A 343 4.10 -0.71 -19.02
N ALA A 344 5.09 0.06 -18.58
CA ALA A 344 5.37 1.40 -19.09
C ALA A 344 5.65 1.39 -20.60
N GLU A 345 6.53 0.50 -21.05
CA GLU A 345 6.85 0.31 -22.46
C GLU A 345 5.59 0.02 -23.30
N ARG A 346 4.72 -0.89 -22.83
CA ARG A 346 3.47 -1.21 -23.51
C ARG A 346 2.54 0.00 -23.61
N LEU A 347 2.46 0.82 -22.57
CA LEU A 347 1.59 2.01 -22.53
C LEU A 347 2.05 3.12 -23.49
N LEU A 348 3.35 3.19 -23.79
CA LEU A 348 3.91 4.14 -24.75
C LEU A 348 3.75 3.66 -26.20
N ILE A 349 3.79 2.34 -26.46
CA ILE A 349 3.61 1.76 -27.80
C ILE A 349 2.13 1.78 -28.24
N HIS A 350 1.21 1.51 -27.32
CA HIS A 350 -0.22 1.46 -27.59
C HIS A 350 -0.93 2.59 -26.87
N PRO A 351 -1.29 3.71 -27.54
CA PRO A 351 -2.20 4.66 -26.95
C PRO A 351 -3.53 3.94 -26.70
N VAL A 352 -3.86 3.72 -25.42
CA VAL A 352 -5.19 3.25 -25.01
C VAL A 352 -6.20 4.27 -25.50
N SER A 353 -6.88 3.97 -26.62
CA SER A 353 -7.97 4.81 -27.13
C SER A 353 -9.13 4.72 -26.13
N LEU A 354 -9.53 5.85 -25.57
CA LEU A 354 -10.66 5.98 -24.65
C LEU A 354 -12.03 5.68 -25.31
N ASP A 355 -12.05 5.32 -26.60
CA ASP A 355 -13.27 5.15 -27.39
C ASP A 355 -14.00 3.81 -27.18
N ASN A 356 -13.37 2.80 -26.58
CA ASN A 356 -14.01 1.48 -26.42
C ASN A 356 -14.97 1.36 -25.21
N MET A 357 -15.29 2.45 -24.52
CA MET A 357 -16.29 2.44 -23.43
C MET A 357 -17.72 2.83 -23.85
N SER A 358 -17.98 3.10 -25.14
CA SER A 358 -19.32 3.49 -25.62
C SER A 358 -20.04 2.47 -26.52
N ALA A 359 -19.35 1.44 -27.03
CA ALA A 359 -19.94 0.54 -28.04
C ALA A 359 -20.67 -0.70 -27.48
N ALA A 360 -20.76 -0.90 -26.16
CA ALA A 360 -21.41 -2.07 -25.57
C ALA A 360 -22.87 -1.85 -25.11
N SER A 361 -23.52 -0.74 -25.52
CA SER A 361 -24.92 -0.45 -25.13
C SER A 361 -25.93 -0.38 -26.29
N GLU A 362 -25.51 -0.58 -27.54
CA GLU A 362 -26.42 -0.58 -28.70
C GLU A 362 -26.22 -1.81 -29.60
N SER A 363 -26.46 -3.01 -29.07
CA SER A 363 -26.71 -4.19 -29.92
C SER A 363 -27.79 -5.10 -29.32
N GLY A 364 -28.90 -4.48 -28.92
CA GLY A 364 -30.10 -5.14 -28.43
C GLY A 364 -31.34 -4.45 -28.96
N LYS A 365 -31.60 -4.56 -30.27
CA LYS A 365 -32.91 -4.46 -30.94
C LYS A 365 -32.73 -4.65 -32.44
N GLY A 366 -33.13 -5.83 -32.91
CA GLY A 366 -33.19 -6.25 -34.31
C GLY A 366 -33.77 -7.64 -34.37
#